data_AF-A0A212JEJ2-F1
#
_entry.id   AF-A0A212JEJ2-F1
#
_cell.length_a   1.000
_cell.length_b   1.000
_cell.length_c   1.000
_cell.angle_alpha   90.00
_cell.angle_beta   90.00
_cell.angle_gamma   90.00
#
_symmetry.space_group_name_H-M   'P 1'
#
loop_
_entity.id
_entity.type
_entity.pdbx_description
1 polymer ?
#
loop_
_entity_poly.entity_id
_entity_poly.type
_entity_poly.pdbx_seq_one_letter_code
_entity_poly.pdbx_strand_id
1 'polypeptide(L)'
;MKLKISLYLLISFLFLLNTAMSCDEKEGGEPKAVTIKAIELYNINNEGQGPVISDEPIKKEAYMIGIRYLIEENEETTGLYYRVSDNIKSEQIVSNVDIGEEYPAGSDISGLFTKTSYTSILLDNAFVLKKSIPAGTYSFKVILTTKEDKVMEASTNLIELY
;
A
#
# COMPACT_ATOMS: atom_id res chain seq x y z
N MET A 1 -14.73 7.41 59.65
CA MET A 1 -14.79 7.93 58.26
C MET A 1 -13.66 7.40 57.37
N LYS A 2 -12.38 7.38 57.83
CA LYS A 2 -11.23 6.90 57.04
C LYS A 2 -11.28 5.42 56.58
N LEU A 3 -11.83 4.51 57.38
CA LEU A 3 -11.92 3.08 57.03
C LEU A 3 -12.85 2.81 55.83
N LYS A 4 -13.96 3.56 55.70
CA LYS A 4 -14.94 3.39 54.61
C LYS A 4 -14.36 3.83 53.28
N ILE A 5 -13.60 4.93 53.25
CA ILE A 5 -12.94 5.44 52.03
C ILE A 5 -11.86 4.46 51.55
N SER A 6 -11.09 3.87 52.48
CA SER A 6 -10.09 2.83 52.16
C SER A 6 -10.73 1.59 51.55
N LEU A 7 -11.88 1.14 52.09
CA LEU A 7 -12.62 0.00 51.56
C LEU A 7 -13.19 0.28 50.16
N TYR A 8 -13.74 1.47 49.90
CA TYR A 8 -14.23 1.84 48.57
C TYR A 8 -13.10 2.00 47.54
N LEU A 9 -11.93 2.50 47.97
CA LEU A 9 -10.73 2.55 47.12
C LEU A 9 -10.24 1.14 46.76
N LEU A 10 -10.22 0.22 47.74
CA LEU A 10 -9.84 -1.17 47.50
C LEU A 10 -10.82 -1.87 46.53
N ILE A 11 -12.12 -1.66 46.71
CA ILE A 11 -13.16 -2.22 45.84
C ILE A 11 -13.05 -1.62 44.43
N SER A 12 -12.86 -0.31 44.29
CA SER A 12 -12.66 0.36 43.00
C SER A 12 -11.38 -0.12 42.29
N PHE A 13 -10.30 -0.33 43.04
CA PHE A 13 -9.05 -0.88 42.50
C PHE A 13 -9.22 -2.34 42.04
N LEU A 14 -9.98 -3.16 42.77
CA LEU A 14 -10.36 -4.51 42.36
C LEU A 14 -11.23 -4.52 41.08
N PHE A 15 -12.13 -3.56 40.91
CA PHE A 15 -12.89 -3.42 39.67
C PHE A 15 -11.99 -3.02 38.48
N LEU A 16 -11.03 -2.12 38.69
CA LEU A 16 -10.06 -1.70 37.66
C LEU A 16 -9.12 -2.84 37.23
N LEU A 17 -8.76 -3.75 38.13
CA LEU A 17 -7.92 -4.92 37.81
C LEU A 17 -8.65 -5.99 36.97
N ASN A 18 -9.99 -6.01 36.98
CA ASN A 18 -10.77 -7.00 36.23
C ASN A 18 -11.19 -6.52 34.83
N THR A 19 -10.89 -5.27 34.44
CA THR A 19 -11.09 -4.79 33.06
C THR A 19 -9.84 -4.93 32.20
N ALA A 20 -8.83 -5.69 32.64
CA ALA A 20 -7.80 -6.17 31.74
C ALA A 20 -8.50 -7.07 30.70
N MET A 21 -8.87 -6.47 29.57
CA MET A 21 -9.44 -7.15 28.43
C MET A 21 -8.57 -8.38 28.15
N SER A 22 -9.14 -9.56 28.31
CA SER A 22 -8.77 -10.68 27.46
C SER A 22 -9.16 -10.23 26.06
N CYS A 23 -8.29 -9.47 25.39
CA CYS A 23 -8.25 -9.55 23.95
C CYS A 23 -8.00 -11.03 23.71
N ASP A 24 -9.03 -11.74 23.25
CA ASP A 24 -8.81 -12.89 22.41
C ASP A 24 -8.00 -12.35 21.24
N GLU A 25 -6.67 -12.31 21.43
CA GLU A 25 -5.72 -12.39 20.35
C GLU A 25 -6.10 -13.70 19.69
N LYS A 26 -7.04 -13.63 18.73
CA LYS A 26 -7.09 -14.64 17.68
C LYS A 26 -5.66 -14.68 17.20
N GLU A 27 -4.93 -15.74 17.57
CA GLU A 27 -3.59 -16.00 17.07
C GLU A 27 -3.71 -15.89 15.56
N GLY A 28 -3.35 -14.71 15.04
CA GLY A 28 -3.22 -14.51 13.63
C GLY A 28 -2.09 -15.43 13.27
N GLY A 29 -2.41 -16.57 12.67
CA GLY A 29 -1.41 -17.52 12.22
C GLY A 29 -0.31 -16.78 11.46
N GLU A 30 0.93 -17.28 11.55
CA GLU A 30 2.05 -16.62 10.88
C GLU A 30 1.71 -16.36 9.41
N PRO A 31 1.99 -15.15 8.89
CA PRO A 31 1.62 -14.82 7.54
C PRO A 31 2.32 -15.78 6.58
N LYS A 32 1.51 -16.48 5.78
CA LYS A 32 2.07 -17.41 4.79
C LYS A 32 2.75 -16.64 3.67
N ALA A 33 3.91 -17.14 3.26
CA ALA A 33 4.57 -16.69 2.05
C ALA A 33 3.73 -17.09 0.83
N VAL A 34 3.51 -16.13 -0.06
CA VAL A 34 2.68 -16.32 -1.26
C VAL A 34 3.44 -15.93 -2.52
N THR A 35 3.13 -16.60 -3.62
CA THR A 35 3.73 -16.34 -4.93
C THR A 35 2.90 -15.31 -5.67
N ILE A 36 3.54 -14.21 -6.10
CA ILE A 36 2.91 -13.21 -6.96
C ILE A 36 2.85 -13.77 -8.39
N LYS A 37 1.64 -13.88 -8.92
CA LYS A 37 1.37 -14.29 -10.30
C LYS A 37 1.54 -13.12 -11.26
N ALA A 38 0.94 -11.98 -10.92
CA ALA A 38 0.93 -10.76 -11.72
C ALA A 38 0.69 -9.53 -10.84
N ILE A 39 0.78 -8.34 -11.44
CA ILE A 39 0.48 -7.07 -10.78
C ILE A 39 -0.57 -6.29 -11.59
N GLU A 40 -1.42 -5.55 -10.90
CA GLU A 40 -2.33 -4.55 -11.48
C GLU A 40 -1.96 -3.17 -10.94
N LEU A 41 -2.07 -2.15 -11.80
CA LEU A 41 -1.79 -0.76 -11.44
C LEU A 41 -3.02 0.10 -11.55
N TYR A 42 -3.14 1.05 -10.63
CA TYR A 42 -4.24 1.99 -10.56
C TYR A 42 -3.73 3.43 -10.40
N ASN A 43 -4.39 4.36 -11.06
CA ASN A 43 -4.23 5.78 -10.79
C ASN A 43 -4.98 6.10 -9.49
N ILE A 44 -4.25 6.61 -8.50
CA ILE A 44 -4.81 6.88 -7.18
C ILE A 44 -4.77 8.38 -6.93
N ASN A 45 -5.94 8.94 -6.61
CA ASN A 45 -6.07 10.27 -6.05
C ASN A 45 -5.99 10.17 -4.53
N ASN A 46 -4.94 10.74 -3.94
CA ASN A 46 -4.72 10.79 -2.50
C ASN A 46 -5.12 12.14 -1.88
N GLU A 47 -5.99 12.89 -2.54
CA GLU A 47 -6.64 14.05 -1.95
C GLU A 47 -7.68 13.66 -0.90
N GLY A 48 -7.84 14.48 0.13
CA GLY A 48 -8.91 14.32 1.11
C GLY A 48 -8.56 13.34 2.23
N GLN A 49 -9.56 12.54 2.66
CA GLN A 49 -9.45 11.68 3.84
C GLN A 49 -8.69 10.36 3.59
N GLY A 50 -8.58 9.94 2.33
CA GLY A 50 -7.85 8.73 1.97
C GLY A 50 -7.78 8.51 0.45
N PRO A 51 -6.89 7.63 0.01
CA PRO A 51 -6.68 7.34 -1.41
C PRO A 51 -7.90 6.65 -2.04
N VAL A 52 -8.21 7.08 -3.26
CA VAL A 52 -9.27 6.50 -4.10
C VAL A 52 -8.75 6.24 -5.50
N ILE A 53 -9.18 5.14 -6.12
CA ILE A 53 -8.92 4.90 -7.54
C ILE A 53 -9.68 5.96 -8.33
N SER A 54 -9.00 6.61 -9.29
CA SER A 54 -9.56 7.70 -10.07
C SER A 54 -9.15 7.61 -11.53
N ASP A 55 -10.13 7.72 -12.42
CA ASP A 55 -9.93 7.97 -13.84
C ASP A 55 -10.10 9.46 -14.19
N GLU A 56 -10.50 10.29 -13.21
CA GLU A 56 -10.63 11.75 -13.32
C GLU A 56 -9.27 12.44 -13.08
N PRO A 57 -9.05 13.66 -13.65
CA PRO A 57 -7.83 14.42 -13.43
C PRO A 57 -7.43 14.57 -11.96
N ILE A 58 -6.13 14.50 -11.66
CA ILE A 58 -5.59 14.47 -10.29
C ILE A 58 -4.55 15.59 -10.13
N LYS A 59 -4.56 16.31 -8.99
CA LYS A 59 -3.45 17.22 -8.68
C LYS A 59 -2.14 16.44 -8.58
N LYS A 60 -1.07 16.97 -9.18
CA LYS A 60 0.24 16.30 -9.18
C LYS A 60 0.72 15.90 -7.78
N GLU A 61 0.54 16.78 -6.79
CA GLU A 61 0.95 16.55 -5.40
C GLU A 61 0.16 15.45 -4.67
N ALA A 62 -0.98 15.05 -5.23
CA ALA A 62 -1.85 14.00 -4.67
C ALA A 62 -1.81 12.69 -5.46
N TYR A 63 -1.06 12.63 -6.56
CA TYR A 63 -1.00 11.45 -7.40
C TYR A 63 -0.20 10.31 -6.74
N MET A 64 -0.75 9.10 -6.83
CA MET A 64 -0.04 7.87 -6.50
C MET A 64 -0.28 6.79 -7.56
N ILE A 65 0.70 5.92 -7.75
CA ILE A 65 0.51 4.64 -8.44
C ILE A 65 0.15 3.62 -7.38
N GLY A 66 -1.08 3.11 -7.42
CA GLY A 66 -1.53 2.00 -6.57
C GLY A 66 -1.17 0.66 -7.21
N ILE A 67 -0.73 -0.31 -6.39
CA ILE A 67 -0.38 -1.66 -6.84
C ILE A 67 -1.23 -2.67 -6.11
N ARG A 68 -1.80 -3.59 -6.90
CA ARG A 68 -2.43 -4.81 -6.40
C ARG A 68 -1.66 -6.03 -6.89
N TYR A 69 -1.33 -6.92 -5.99
CA TYR A 69 -0.69 -8.19 -6.28
C TYR A 69 -1.75 -9.25 -6.54
N LEU A 70 -1.68 -9.88 -7.71
CA LEU A 70 -2.48 -11.06 -8.01
C LEU A 70 -1.69 -12.28 -7.56
N ILE A 71 -2.21 -13.00 -6.57
CA ILE A 71 -1.55 -14.14 -5.95
C ILE A 71 -2.02 -15.43 -6.61
N GLU A 72 -1.14 -16.42 -6.66
CA GLU A 72 -1.52 -17.79 -6.99
C GLU A 72 -2.32 -18.39 -5.83
N GLU A 73 -3.64 -18.51 -6.01
CA GLU A 73 -4.52 -19.12 -5.02
C GLU A 73 -4.32 -20.63 -4.97
N ASN A 74 -4.16 -21.17 -3.76
CA ASN A 74 -4.27 -22.58 -3.46
C ASN A 74 -5.15 -22.80 -2.21
N GLU A 75 -5.46 -24.06 -1.88
CA GLU A 75 -6.25 -24.42 -0.69
C GLU A 75 -5.66 -23.83 0.60
N GLU A 76 -4.36 -23.56 0.60
CA GLU A 76 -3.62 -23.01 1.74
C GLU A 76 -3.62 -21.49 1.86
N THR A 77 -3.97 -20.73 0.81
CA THR A 77 -3.94 -19.25 0.79
C THR A 77 -5.33 -18.62 0.88
N THR A 78 -6.38 -19.42 0.80
CA THR A 78 -7.77 -18.95 0.80
C THR A 78 -8.13 -18.35 2.17
N GLY A 79 -8.38 -17.03 2.21
CA GLY A 79 -8.81 -16.33 3.42
C GLY A 79 -7.70 -16.01 4.43
N LEU A 80 -6.43 -16.11 4.05
CA LEU A 80 -5.30 -15.79 4.93
C LEU A 80 -4.80 -14.35 4.82
N TYR A 81 -4.26 -13.87 5.94
CA TYR A 81 -3.38 -12.71 5.99
C TYR A 81 -2.01 -13.14 5.45
N TYR A 82 -1.65 -12.72 4.24
CA TYR A 82 -0.37 -13.07 3.61
C TYR A 82 0.62 -11.89 3.66
N ARG A 83 1.91 -12.18 3.59
CA ARG A 83 2.97 -11.15 3.52
C ARG A 83 3.72 -11.26 2.19
N VAL A 84 3.45 -10.32 1.29
CA VAL A 84 4.09 -10.28 -0.05
C VAL A 84 5.48 -9.66 -0.02
N SER A 85 5.77 -8.80 0.97
CA SER A 85 7.00 -7.99 1.01
C SER A 85 8.29 -8.81 0.88
N ASP A 86 8.28 -10.05 1.34
CA ASP A 86 9.50 -10.82 1.51
C ASP A 86 9.96 -11.49 0.20
N ASN A 87 9.12 -11.48 -0.85
CA ASN A 87 9.44 -12.09 -2.16
C ASN A 87 9.86 -11.08 -3.23
N ILE A 88 9.84 -9.79 -2.94
CA ILE A 88 10.17 -8.73 -3.91
C ILE A 88 11.65 -8.36 -3.81
N LYS A 89 12.36 -8.33 -4.95
CA LYS A 89 13.76 -7.90 -5.08
C LYS A 89 13.87 -6.44 -5.46
N SER A 90 13.06 -5.98 -6.41
CA SER A 90 13.03 -4.58 -6.86
C SER A 90 11.70 -4.22 -7.51
N GLU A 91 11.36 -2.94 -7.46
CA GLU A 91 10.30 -2.32 -8.24
C GLU A 91 10.89 -1.10 -8.94
N GLN A 92 10.76 -1.04 -10.27
CA GLN A 92 11.19 0.09 -11.09
C GLN A 92 9.97 0.75 -11.71
N ILE A 93 9.98 2.07 -11.80
CA ILE A 93 8.91 2.86 -12.43
C ILE A 93 9.46 3.49 -13.70
N VAL A 94 8.79 3.24 -14.80
CA VAL A 94 9.15 3.73 -16.13
C VAL A 94 8.02 4.63 -16.65
N SER A 95 8.35 5.76 -17.25
CA SER A 95 7.35 6.58 -17.92
C SER A 95 6.97 5.96 -19.27
N ASN A 96 5.68 5.82 -19.57
CA ASN A 96 5.24 5.43 -20.91
C ASN A 96 5.14 6.61 -21.89
N VAL A 97 5.29 7.84 -21.38
CA VAL A 97 5.23 9.10 -22.15
C VAL A 97 6.41 10.00 -21.82
N ASP A 98 6.62 11.04 -22.61
CA ASP A 98 7.63 12.07 -22.30
C ASP A 98 7.19 12.89 -21.06
N ILE A 99 8.12 13.14 -20.13
CA ILE A 99 7.95 14.04 -19.00
C ILE A 99 8.93 15.20 -19.15
N GLY A 100 8.47 16.26 -19.83
CA GLY A 100 9.33 17.36 -20.24
C GLY A 100 10.47 16.88 -21.15
N GLU A 101 11.62 17.56 -21.09
CA GLU A 101 12.82 17.18 -21.87
C GLU A 101 13.74 16.22 -21.12
N GLU A 102 13.62 16.13 -19.78
CA GLU A 102 14.53 15.38 -18.91
C GLU A 102 14.29 13.86 -18.99
N TYR A 103 13.03 13.45 -19.15
CA TYR A 103 12.64 12.04 -19.16
C TYR A 103 11.82 11.71 -20.41
N PRO A 104 12.44 11.32 -21.53
CA PRO A 104 11.70 10.78 -22.67
C PRO A 104 10.95 9.49 -22.31
N ALA A 105 9.94 9.12 -23.10
CA ALA A 105 9.20 7.88 -22.95
C ALA A 105 10.16 6.67 -22.86
N GLY A 106 9.91 5.76 -21.92
CA GLY A 106 10.78 4.64 -21.59
C GLY A 106 11.86 4.95 -20.53
N SER A 107 11.96 6.19 -20.06
CA SER A 107 12.91 6.55 -18.99
C SER A 107 12.52 5.92 -17.65
N ASP A 108 13.54 5.47 -16.90
CA ASP A 108 13.39 5.15 -15.48
C ASP A 108 13.19 6.43 -14.68
N ILE A 109 12.05 6.53 -14.04
CA ILE A 109 11.61 7.67 -13.23
C ILE A 109 11.37 7.28 -11.78
N SER A 110 11.89 6.13 -11.33
CA SER A 110 11.72 5.63 -9.96
C SER A 110 12.08 6.68 -8.90
N GLY A 111 13.09 7.50 -9.18
CA GLY A 111 13.52 8.60 -8.31
C GLY A 111 12.53 9.76 -8.16
N LEU A 112 11.48 9.84 -8.98
CA LEU A 112 10.40 10.84 -8.83
C LEU A 112 9.37 10.42 -7.77
N PHE A 113 9.36 9.14 -7.40
CA PHE A 113 8.37 8.55 -6.51
C PHE A 113 8.99 8.12 -5.18
N THR A 114 8.13 8.02 -4.17
CA THR A 114 8.48 7.41 -2.87
C THR A 114 7.51 6.27 -2.58
N LYS A 115 8.07 5.11 -2.28
CA LYS A 115 7.30 3.94 -1.87
C LYS A 115 6.60 4.22 -0.55
N THR A 116 5.31 3.90 -0.48
CA THR A 116 4.54 3.93 0.75
C THR A 116 3.75 2.63 0.90
N SER A 117 3.86 2.01 2.06
CA SER A 117 3.04 0.84 2.37
C SER A 117 1.63 1.33 2.67
N TYR A 118 0.70 1.00 1.79
CA TYR A 118 -0.72 1.25 1.98
C TYR A 118 -1.42 -0.10 2.04
N THR A 119 -1.86 -0.51 3.22
CA THR A 119 -2.62 -1.74 3.38
C THR A 119 -4.10 -1.38 3.40
N SER A 120 -4.77 -1.56 2.27
CA SER A 120 -6.22 -1.54 2.20
C SER A 120 -6.71 -2.80 1.52
N ILE A 121 -8.03 -3.03 1.54
CA ILE A 121 -8.64 -4.19 0.87
C ILE A 121 -8.32 -4.20 -0.64
N LEU A 122 -7.96 -3.05 -1.22
CA LEU A 122 -7.82 -2.88 -2.67
C LEU A 122 -6.37 -2.76 -3.16
N LEU A 123 -5.45 -2.33 -2.29
CA LEU A 123 -4.06 -2.05 -2.66
C LEU A 123 -3.12 -2.72 -1.65
N ASP A 124 -2.11 -3.41 -2.16
CA ASP A 124 -1.05 -4.00 -1.36
C ASP A 124 0.11 -3.02 -1.13
N ASN A 125 0.28 -2.05 -2.04
CA ASN A 125 1.41 -1.11 -2.04
C ASN A 125 1.10 0.12 -2.89
N ALA A 126 1.86 1.20 -2.71
CA ALA A 126 1.73 2.37 -3.56
C ALA A 126 3.04 3.19 -3.68
N PHE A 127 3.10 4.00 -4.74
CA PHE A 127 4.18 4.94 -4.99
C PHE A 127 3.62 6.36 -5.11
N VAL A 128 4.03 7.25 -4.20
CA VAL A 128 3.59 8.65 -4.18
C VAL A 128 4.52 9.48 -5.05
N LEU A 129 3.96 10.29 -5.95
CA LEU A 129 4.75 11.27 -6.70
C LEU A 129 5.21 12.38 -5.76
N LYS A 130 6.52 12.57 -5.61
CA LYS A 130 7.10 13.59 -4.71
C LYS A 130 7.82 14.71 -5.44
N LYS A 131 8.41 14.42 -6.59
CA LYS A 131 9.04 15.45 -7.42
C LYS A 131 8.01 16.01 -8.39
N SER A 132 7.93 17.34 -8.46
CA SER A 132 7.03 18.03 -9.37
C SER A 132 7.39 17.69 -10.82
N ILE A 133 6.38 17.35 -11.61
CA ILE A 133 6.45 17.19 -13.06
C ILE A 133 5.58 18.26 -13.74
N PRO A 134 5.74 18.53 -15.04
CA PRO A 134 4.82 19.41 -15.76
C PRO A 134 3.37 18.92 -15.67
N ALA A 135 2.40 19.80 -15.91
CA ALA A 135 1.03 19.34 -16.12
C ALA A 135 0.93 18.62 -17.47
N GLY A 136 0.10 17.59 -17.56
CA GLY A 136 -0.03 16.79 -18.78
C GLY A 136 -0.75 15.47 -18.57
N THR A 137 -0.81 14.66 -19.62
CA THR A 137 -1.41 13.32 -19.59
C THR A 137 -0.31 12.27 -19.49
N TYR A 138 -0.35 11.43 -18.46
CA TYR A 138 0.71 10.49 -18.11
C TYR A 138 0.21 9.06 -18.01
N SER A 139 1.09 8.10 -18.28
CA SER A 139 0.93 6.68 -17.96
C SER A 139 2.28 6.16 -17.46
N PHE A 140 2.25 5.34 -16.42
CA PHE A 140 3.45 4.81 -15.79
C PHE A 140 3.42 3.29 -15.79
N LYS A 141 4.57 2.69 -16.09
CA LYS A 141 4.79 1.26 -16.03
C LYS A 141 5.57 0.91 -14.77
N VAL A 142 5.12 -0.12 -14.05
CA VAL A 142 5.90 -0.71 -12.96
C VAL A 142 6.47 -2.04 -13.44
N ILE A 143 7.76 -2.21 -13.25
CA ILE A 143 8.49 -3.46 -13.48
C ILE A 143 8.86 -4.00 -12.10
N LEU A 144 8.20 -5.09 -11.69
CA LEU A 144 8.45 -5.77 -10.43
C LEU A 144 9.27 -7.03 -10.69
N THR A 145 10.39 -7.16 -9.97
CA THR A 145 11.26 -8.34 -10.01
C THR A 145 11.22 -9.04 -8.66
N THR A 146 10.95 -10.35 -8.65
CA THR A 146 11.00 -11.17 -7.43
C THR A 146 12.42 -11.55 -7.06
N LYS A 147 12.61 -12.11 -5.87
CA LYS A 147 13.91 -12.69 -5.44
C LYS A 147 14.35 -13.88 -6.30
N GLU A 148 13.41 -14.53 -6.99
CA GLU A 148 13.66 -15.61 -7.95
C GLU A 148 13.84 -15.10 -9.38
N ASP A 149 14.05 -13.79 -9.56
CA ASP A 149 14.26 -13.12 -10.85
C ASP A 149 13.07 -13.24 -11.83
N LYS A 150 11.87 -13.57 -11.33
CA LYS A 150 10.63 -13.47 -12.12
C LYS A 150 10.27 -11.99 -12.28
N VAL A 151 10.06 -11.57 -13.52
CA VAL A 151 9.67 -10.20 -13.88
C VAL A 151 8.17 -10.14 -14.16
N MET A 152 7.51 -9.13 -13.61
CA MET A 152 6.12 -8.79 -13.86
C MET A 152 6.02 -7.31 -14.23
N GLU A 153 5.24 -7.00 -15.26
CA GLU A 153 5.05 -5.63 -15.73
C GLU A 153 3.57 -5.33 -15.89
N ALA A 154 3.19 -4.11 -15.52
CA ALA A 154 1.88 -3.55 -15.81
C ALA A 154 1.99 -2.04 -15.98
N SER A 155 1.00 -1.43 -16.64
CA SER A 155 0.91 0.01 -16.84
C SER A 155 -0.38 0.57 -16.29
N THR A 156 -0.34 1.80 -15.77
CA THR A 156 -1.56 2.56 -15.47
C THR A 156 -2.24 2.99 -16.76
N ASN A 157 -3.56 3.19 -16.69
CA ASN A 157 -4.28 3.94 -17.72
C ASN A 157 -3.74 5.39 -17.79
N LEU A 158 -3.95 6.04 -18.95
CA LEU A 158 -3.64 7.46 -19.08
C LEU A 158 -4.44 8.28 -18.06
N ILE A 159 -3.77 9.25 -17.42
CA ILE A 159 -4.37 10.15 -16.43
C ILE A 159 -3.87 11.56 -16.64
N GLU A 160 -4.76 12.55 -16.52
CA GLU A 160 -4.37 13.95 -16.52
C GLU A 160 -3.88 14.35 -15.12
N LEU A 161 -2.67 14.91 -15.06
CA LEU A 161 -2.09 15.47 -13.85
C LEU A 161 -1.95 16.98 -14.00
N TYR A 162 -2.59 17.75 -13.12
CA TYR A 162 -2.62 19.22 -13.18
C TYR A 162 -1.90 19.89 -11.99
#